data_AF-A0A6I3U8T2-F1
#
_entry.id   AF-A0A6I3U8T2-F1
#
_cell.length_a   1.000
_cell.length_b   1.000
_cell.length_c   1.000
_cell.angle_alpha   90.00
_cell.angle_beta   90.00
_cell.angle_gamma   90.00
#
_symmetry.space_group_name_H-M   'P 1'
#
loop_
_entity.id
_entity.type
_entity.pdbx_description
1 polymer ?
#
loop_
_entity_poly.entity_id
_entity_poly.type
_entity_poly.pdbx_seq_one_letter_code
_entity_poly.pdbx_strand_id
1 'polypeptide(L)'
;ENVKGMMTLGKGEVLKQIIEDFSSAGYTVTAHLVNARDYGVPQSRERVFLVGVHKEKIEKKYGYRYELPTPTHGDGTEIDLLAEKQPWVTLRDAIGDLEDNPGEYFEGSYSTIYMSRNRKKSWEEQSFTIQASGRQAPQHPAGEPMTKYKDKENHT
;
A
#
# COMPACT_ATOMS: atom_id res chain seq x y z
N GLU A 1 -7.98 10.00 3.27
CA GLU A 1 -6.97 9.05 2.76
C GLU A 1 -6.46 9.59 1.44
N ASN A 2 -5.16 9.49 1.19
CA ASN A 2 -4.61 9.85 -0.12
C ASN A 2 -3.43 8.96 -0.51
N VAL A 3 -3.01 9.06 -1.77
CA VAL A 3 -1.83 8.37 -2.28
C VAL A 3 -0.55 9.01 -1.74
N LYS A 4 0.51 8.20 -1.61
CA LYS A 4 1.83 8.64 -1.14
C LYS A 4 2.37 9.89 -1.84
N GLY A 5 2.03 10.07 -3.13
CA GLY A 5 2.42 11.25 -3.91
C GLY A 5 1.92 12.59 -3.36
N MET A 6 0.86 12.60 -2.53
CA MET A 6 0.35 13.81 -1.89
C MET A 6 1.38 14.47 -0.96
N MET A 7 2.21 13.69 -0.27
CA MET A 7 3.22 14.24 0.66
C MET A 7 4.31 15.02 -0.09
N THR A 8 4.53 14.70 -1.36
CA THR A 8 5.58 15.29 -2.20
C THR A 8 5.06 16.30 -3.21
N LEU A 9 3.73 16.39 -3.39
CA LEU A 9 3.07 17.33 -4.29
C LEU A 9 3.39 18.78 -3.87
N GLY A 10 3.84 19.60 -4.81
CA GLY A 10 4.26 20.97 -4.54
C GLY A 10 5.38 21.09 -3.50
N LYS A 11 6.32 20.13 -3.43
CA LYS A 11 7.38 20.09 -2.40
C LYS A 11 6.82 20.07 -0.95
N GLY A 12 5.61 19.56 -0.77
CA GLY A 12 4.92 19.48 0.53
C GLY A 12 4.09 20.71 0.89
N GLU A 13 4.00 21.73 0.02
CA GLU A 13 3.18 22.93 0.25
C GLU A 13 1.69 22.61 0.38
N VAL A 14 1.19 21.68 -0.43
CA VAL A 14 -0.23 21.27 -0.39
C VAL A 14 -0.58 20.66 0.97
N LEU A 15 0.29 19.81 1.50
CA LEU A 15 0.10 19.21 2.82
C LEU A 15 0.09 20.27 3.93
N LYS A 16 1.00 21.24 3.85
CA LYS A 16 1.05 22.36 4.81
C LYS A 16 -0.23 23.16 4.79
N GLN A 17 -0.71 23.53 3.60
CA GLN A 17 -1.97 24.28 3.47
C GLN A 17 -3.15 23.52 4.09
N ILE A 18 -3.28 22.22 3.79
CA ILE A 18 -4.34 21.39 4.38
C ILE A 18 -4.25 21.39 5.92
N ILE A 19 -3.05 21.23 6.48
CA ILE A 19 -2.84 21.25 7.94
C ILE A 19 -3.19 22.62 8.52
N GLU A 20 -2.82 23.72 7.85
CA GLU A 20 -3.12 25.09 8.28
C GLU A 20 -4.62 25.39 8.25
N ASP A 21 -5.32 24.97 7.20
CA ASP A 21 -6.76 25.15 7.04
C ASP A 21 -7.53 24.44 8.17
N PHE A 22 -7.18 23.17 8.44
CA PHE A 22 -7.79 22.42 9.55
C PHE A 22 -7.37 22.95 10.92
N SER A 23 -6.14 23.44 11.07
CA SER A 23 -5.66 24.06 12.32
C SER A 23 -6.44 25.33 12.63
N SER A 24 -6.75 26.13 11.61
CA SER A 24 -7.58 27.32 11.69
C SER A 24 -9.04 26.98 12.01
N ALA A 25 -9.53 25.82 11.54
CA ALA A 25 -10.82 25.27 11.93
C ALA A 25 -10.85 24.62 13.34
N GLY A 26 -9.74 24.68 14.09
CA GLY A 26 -9.68 24.23 15.49
C GLY A 26 -9.24 22.77 15.68
N TYR A 27 -8.64 22.14 14.67
CA TYR A 27 -8.14 20.76 14.76
C TYR A 27 -6.62 20.71 14.91
N THR A 28 -6.12 19.74 15.67
CA THR A 28 -4.73 19.28 15.60
C THR A 28 -4.68 18.17 14.58
N VAL A 29 -3.99 18.37 13.46
CA VAL A 29 -3.91 17.39 12.37
C VAL A 29 -2.54 16.73 12.37
N THR A 30 -2.54 15.39 12.28
CA THR A 30 -1.34 14.58 12.12
C THR A 30 -1.41 13.79 10.82
N ALA A 31 -0.26 13.62 10.16
CA ALA A 31 -0.14 12.89 8.90
C ALA A 31 0.65 11.60 9.11
N HIS A 32 0.10 10.47 8.65
CA HIS A 32 0.68 9.15 8.83
C HIS A 32 0.80 8.43 7.49
N LEU A 33 2.01 7.99 7.15
CA LEU A 33 2.22 7.07 6.02
C LEU A 33 2.10 5.63 6.52
N VAL A 34 1.14 4.91 5.97
CA VAL A 34 0.76 3.56 6.44
C VAL A 34 0.82 2.60 5.25
N ASN A 35 1.44 1.44 5.42
CA ASN A 35 1.38 0.35 4.44
C ASN A 35 0.39 -0.72 4.92
N ALA A 36 -0.58 -1.08 4.08
CA ALA A 36 -1.61 -2.05 4.44
C ALA A 36 -1.06 -3.43 4.85
N ARG A 37 0.08 -3.85 4.27
CA ARG A 37 0.73 -5.12 4.65
C ARG A 37 1.14 -5.20 6.11
N ASP A 38 1.50 -4.06 6.70
CA ASP A 38 1.93 -3.97 8.10
C ASP A 38 0.75 -4.15 9.07
N TYR A 39 -0.48 -4.24 8.54
CA TYR A 39 -1.73 -4.43 9.28
C TYR A 39 -2.53 -5.65 8.78
N GLY A 40 -1.84 -6.64 8.20
CA GLY A 40 -2.43 -7.95 7.87
C GLY A 40 -3.12 -8.03 6.51
N VAL A 41 -2.91 -7.04 5.63
CA VAL A 41 -3.46 -7.10 4.27
C VAL A 41 -2.41 -7.70 3.32
N PRO A 42 -2.73 -8.69 2.48
CA PRO A 42 -1.79 -9.33 1.54
C PRO A 42 -1.46 -8.45 0.32
N GLN A 43 -1.21 -7.17 0.55
CA GLN A 43 -1.02 -6.15 -0.47
C GLN A 43 -0.06 -5.07 0.02
N SER A 44 1.00 -4.79 -0.76
CA SER A 44 1.83 -3.61 -0.54
C SER A 44 1.10 -2.36 -1.05
N ARG A 45 0.45 -1.64 -0.14
CA ARG A 45 -0.36 -0.44 -0.42
C ARG A 45 -0.06 0.64 0.59
N GLU A 46 0.76 1.60 0.19
CA GLU A 46 1.06 2.77 0.99
C GLU A 46 -0.01 3.86 0.80
N ARG A 47 -0.50 4.40 1.91
CA ARG A 47 -1.49 5.48 1.97
C ARG A 47 -1.17 6.47 3.07
N VAL A 48 -1.54 7.72 2.80
CA VAL A 48 -1.39 8.82 3.75
C VAL A 48 -2.74 9.06 4.41
N PHE A 49 -2.74 9.00 5.74
CA PHE A 49 -3.90 9.31 6.57
C PHE A 49 -3.65 10.64 7.29
N LEU A 50 -4.55 11.60 7.06
CA LEU A 50 -4.62 12.85 7.82
C LEU A 50 -5.69 12.66 8.89
N VAL A 51 -5.28 12.70 10.15
CA VAL A 51 -6.17 12.53 11.30
C VAL A 51 -6.21 13.82 12.08
N GLY A 52 -7.39 14.45 12.10
CA GLY A 52 -7.66 15.68 12.82
C GLY A 52 -8.40 15.43 14.13
N VAL A 53 -7.87 15.93 15.25
CA VAL A 53 -8.51 15.89 16.56
C VAL A 53 -8.89 17.30 16.97
N HIS A 54 -10.15 17.53 17.35
CA HIS A 54 -10.59 18.88 17.71
C HIS A 54 -9.97 19.34 19.05
N LYS A 55 -9.26 20.47 19.03
CA LYS A 55 -8.49 21.00 20.17
C LYS A 55 -9.33 21.20 21.42
N GLU A 56 -10.42 21.97 21.33
CA GLU A 56 -11.27 22.25 22.50
C GLU A 56 -12.18 21.07 22.88
N LYS A 57 -12.89 20.50 21.90
CA LYS A 57 -13.95 19.52 22.15
C LYS A 57 -13.43 18.15 22.55
N ILE A 58 -12.20 17.79 22.16
CA ILE A 58 -11.63 16.46 22.36
C ILE A 58 -10.32 16.53 23.15
N GLU A 59 -9.29 17.21 22.62
CA GLU A 59 -7.95 17.18 23.25
C GLU A 59 -7.97 17.80 24.65
N LYS A 60 -8.47 19.02 24.78
CA LYS A 60 -8.54 19.70 26.09
C LYS A 60 -9.61 19.12 27.00
N LYS A 61 -10.76 18.73 26.44
CA LYS A 61 -11.88 18.22 27.23
C LYS A 61 -11.62 16.84 27.84
N TYR A 62 -10.97 15.95 27.09
CA TYR A 62 -10.77 14.56 27.49
C TYR A 62 -9.29 14.18 27.65
N GLY A 63 -8.35 15.10 27.43
CA GLY A 63 -6.92 14.80 27.45
C GLY A 63 -6.47 13.87 26.32
N TYR A 64 -7.30 13.67 25.29
CA TYR A 64 -7.06 12.69 24.24
C TYR A 64 -6.03 13.19 23.22
N ARG A 65 -5.10 12.31 22.86
CA ARG A 65 -4.20 12.51 21.72
C ARG A 65 -4.31 11.28 20.82
N TYR A 66 -4.42 11.53 19.51
CA TYR A 66 -4.41 10.43 18.56
C TYR A 66 -3.01 9.86 18.44
N GLU A 67 -2.91 8.55 18.60
CA GLU A 67 -1.72 7.76 18.34
C GLU A 67 -2.04 6.77 17.22
N LEU A 68 -1.13 6.65 16.25
CA LEU A 68 -1.29 5.66 15.19
C LEU A 68 -1.21 4.26 15.81
N PRO A 69 -2.13 3.35 15.49
CA PRO A 69 -2.02 1.96 15.92
C PRO A 69 -0.67 1.38 15.51
N THR A 70 -0.05 0.59 16.37
CA THR A 70 1.20 -0.08 16.04
C THR A 70 0.96 -1.12 14.93
N PRO A 71 1.92 -1.29 14.00
CA PRO A 71 1.90 -2.39 13.04
C PRO A 71 1.68 -3.74 13.73
N THR A 72 0.71 -4.51 13.23
CA THR A 72 0.40 -5.85 13.75
C THR A 72 1.17 -6.94 13.01
N HIS A 73 1.65 -6.63 11.80
CA HIS A 73 2.39 -7.55 10.95
C HIS A 73 3.73 -6.94 10.52
N GLY A 74 4.72 -7.79 10.27
CA GLY A 74 6.07 -7.40 9.89
C GLY A 74 6.75 -8.43 9.00
N ASP A 75 8.02 -8.18 8.69
CA ASP A 75 8.85 -9.16 8.01
C ASP A 75 9.05 -10.37 8.94
N GLY A 76 8.61 -11.56 8.52
CA GLY A 76 8.72 -12.79 9.32
C GLY A 76 10.15 -13.26 9.54
N THR A 77 11.13 -12.68 8.83
CA THR A 77 12.56 -12.93 9.05
C THR A 77 13.18 -12.01 10.10
N GLU A 78 12.51 -10.89 10.43
CA GLU A 78 12.96 -9.97 11.46
C GLU A 78 12.37 -10.38 12.82
N ILE A 79 13.25 -10.73 13.76
CA ILE A 79 12.84 -10.97 15.14
C ILE A 79 12.85 -9.63 15.88
N ASP A 80 11.67 -9.08 16.09
CA ASP A 80 11.47 -7.88 16.94
C ASP A 80 11.24 -8.34 18.39
N LEU A 81 12.29 -8.26 19.21
CA LEU A 81 12.24 -8.65 20.63
C LEU A 81 11.32 -7.76 21.48
N LEU A 82 10.90 -6.61 20.95
CA LEU A 82 10.10 -5.61 21.66
C LEU A 82 8.63 -5.60 21.20
N ALA A 83 8.33 -6.13 20.02
CA ALA A 83 6.97 -6.18 19.49
C ALA A 83 6.68 -7.54 18.84
N GLU A 84 5.73 -8.28 19.41
CA GLU A 84 5.21 -9.51 18.82
C GLU A 84 4.38 -9.17 17.57
N LYS A 85 5.00 -9.21 16.40
CA LYS A 85 4.34 -9.04 15.10
C LYS A 85 4.11 -10.39 14.44
N GLN A 86 2.95 -10.54 13.80
CA GLN A 86 2.70 -11.67 12.91
C GLN A 86 3.47 -11.48 11.60
N PRO A 87 3.88 -12.55 10.90
CA PRO A 87 4.49 -12.41 9.58
C PRO A 87 3.48 -11.81 8.59
N TRP A 88 3.95 -11.01 7.63
CA TRP A 88 3.07 -10.46 6.59
C TRP A 88 2.28 -11.55 5.87
N VAL A 89 0.97 -11.34 5.74
CA VAL A 89 0.05 -12.23 5.02
C VAL A 89 0.44 -12.29 3.54
N THR A 90 0.46 -13.51 2.98
CA THR A 90 0.91 -13.77 1.61
C THR A 90 -0.26 -13.85 0.62
N LEU A 91 0.05 -13.89 -0.68
CA LEU A 91 -0.93 -14.20 -1.72
C LEU A 91 -1.53 -15.60 -1.53
N ARG A 92 -0.72 -16.57 -1.06
CA ARG A 92 -1.19 -17.93 -0.77
C ARG A 92 -2.24 -17.94 0.32
N ASP A 93 -2.04 -17.18 1.39
CA ASP A 93 -3.03 -17.05 2.47
C ASP A 93 -4.33 -16.38 1.99
N ALA A 94 -4.23 -15.53 0.97
CA ALA A 94 -5.32 -14.67 0.53
C ALA A 94 -6.25 -15.31 -0.51
N ILE A 95 -5.67 -15.99 -1.50
CA ILE A 95 -6.37 -16.50 -2.69
C ILE A 95 -5.92 -17.91 -3.08
N GLY A 96 -5.16 -18.61 -2.24
CA GLY A 96 -4.65 -19.95 -2.55
C GLY A 96 -5.75 -20.99 -2.76
N ASP A 97 -6.92 -20.79 -2.14
CA ASP A 97 -8.12 -21.60 -2.35
C ASP A 97 -8.78 -21.42 -3.73
N LEU A 98 -8.38 -20.37 -4.47
CA LEU A 98 -8.91 -20.04 -5.79
C LEU A 98 -7.93 -20.39 -6.93
N GLU A 99 -6.78 -21.03 -6.64
CA GLU A 99 -5.74 -21.32 -7.64
C GLU A 99 -6.27 -22.14 -8.82
N ASP A 100 -7.03 -23.21 -8.54
CA ASP A 100 -7.58 -24.09 -9.58
C ASP A 100 -8.92 -23.60 -10.15
N ASN A 101 -9.64 -22.74 -9.41
CA ASN A 101 -10.96 -22.25 -9.79
C ASN A 101 -11.10 -20.73 -9.49
N PRO A 102 -10.47 -19.87 -10.31
CA PRO A 102 -10.38 -18.44 -10.02
C PRO A 102 -11.67 -17.64 -10.30
N GLY A 103 -12.69 -18.26 -10.91
CA GLY A 103 -13.90 -17.57 -11.35
C GLY A 103 -13.67 -16.64 -12.55
N GLU A 104 -14.45 -15.56 -12.63
CA GLU A 104 -14.35 -14.59 -13.74
C GLU A 104 -13.15 -13.65 -13.57
N TYR A 105 -12.42 -13.41 -14.66
CA TYR A 105 -11.29 -12.48 -14.70
C TYR A 105 -11.32 -11.62 -15.97
N PHE A 106 -10.60 -10.50 -15.94
CA PHE A 106 -10.52 -9.59 -17.09
C PHE A 106 -9.69 -10.20 -18.22
N GLU A 107 -10.28 -10.25 -19.42
CA GLU A 107 -9.58 -10.62 -20.65
C GLU A 107 -9.37 -9.39 -21.53
N GLY A 108 -8.12 -9.17 -21.96
CA GLY A 108 -7.79 -8.04 -22.82
C GLY A 108 -6.30 -7.88 -23.08
N SER A 109 -5.95 -6.89 -23.89
CA SER A 109 -4.57 -6.61 -24.25
C SER A 109 -3.84 -5.75 -23.23
N TYR A 110 -2.57 -6.08 -23.02
CA TYR A 110 -1.67 -5.29 -22.19
C TYR A 110 -1.16 -4.04 -22.93
N SER A 111 -0.99 -2.93 -22.20
CA SER A 111 -0.32 -1.75 -22.74
C SER A 111 1.21 -1.91 -22.67
N THR A 112 1.94 -1.17 -23.50
CA THR A 112 3.41 -1.12 -23.46
C THR A 112 3.93 -0.70 -22.07
N ILE A 113 3.26 0.26 -21.43
CA ILE A 113 3.59 0.71 -20.07
C ILE A 113 3.37 -0.42 -19.05
N TYR A 114 2.29 -1.19 -19.19
CA TYR A 114 2.03 -2.33 -18.32
C TYR A 114 3.16 -3.37 -18.45
N MET A 115 3.51 -3.73 -19.68
CA MET A 115 4.55 -4.72 -20.01
C MET A 115 5.98 -4.28 -19.69
N SER A 116 6.20 -2.98 -19.47
CA SER A 116 7.54 -2.43 -19.17
C SER A 116 8.09 -2.79 -17.78
N ARG A 117 7.29 -3.44 -16.93
CA ARG A 117 7.63 -3.81 -15.55
C ARG A 117 7.08 -5.20 -15.23
N ASN A 118 7.68 -5.87 -14.25
CA ASN A 118 7.09 -7.09 -13.71
C ASN A 118 5.77 -6.75 -13.01
N ARG A 119 4.71 -7.48 -13.38
CA ARG A 119 3.34 -7.34 -12.85
C ARG A 119 2.88 -8.57 -12.09
N LYS A 120 3.80 -9.49 -11.82
CA LYS A 120 3.56 -10.76 -11.15
C LYS A 120 4.37 -10.87 -9.87
N LYS A 121 3.73 -11.38 -8.83
CA LYS A 121 4.34 -11.71 -7.53
C LYS A 121 4.25 -13.21 -7.31
N SER A 122 5.18 -13.79 -6.56
CA SER A 122 5.06 -15.20 -6.19
C SER A 122 3.97 -15.41 -5.15
N TRP A 123 3.57 -16.66 -4.96
CA TRP A 123 2.60 -17.05 -3.94
C TRP A 123 2.97 -16.61 -2.52
N GLU A 124 4.27 -16.51 -2.24
CA GLU A 124 4.78 -16.24 -0.89
C GLU A 124 5.07 -14.74 -0.66
N GLU A 125 4.71 -13.90 -1.63
CA GLU A 125 4.82 -12.44 -1.56
C GLU A 125 3.46 -11.77 -1.35
N GLN A 126 3.48 -10.48 -0.98
CA GLN A 126 2.28 -9.64 -1.00
C GLN A 126 1.99 -9.14 -2.41
N SER A 127 0.71 -8.98 -2.75
CA SER A 127 0.29 -8.38 -4.02
C SER A 127 0.82 -6.96 -4.18
N PHE A 128 0.97 -6.52 -5.44
CA PHE A 128 1.01 -5.09 -5.74
C PHE A 128 -0.31 -4.41 -5.35
N THR A 129 -0.29 -3.07 -5.24
CA THR A 129 -1.51 -2.29 -5.02
C THR A 129 -2.55 -2.59 -6.11
N ILE A 130 -3.72 -3.05 -5.70
CA ILE A 130 -4.85 -3.30 -6.60
C ILE A 130 -5.41 -1.96 -7.07
N GLN A 131 -5.40 -1.76 -8.39
CA GLN A 131 -5.90 -0.56 -9.05
C GLN A 131 -7.39 -0.73 -9.39
N ALA A 132 -8.12 0.39 -9.50
CA ALA A 132 -9.52 0.39 -9.90
C ALA A 132 -9.69 0.21 -11.43
N SER A 133 -8.95 -0.74 -12.02
CA SER A 133 -9.00 -1.06 -13.45
C SER A 133 -8.51 -2.49 -13.70
N GLY A 134 -9.35 -3.33 -14.32
CA GLY A 134 -8.97 -4.70 -14.69
C GLY A 134 -7.78 -4.77 -15.63
N ARG A 135 -7.65 -3.80 -16.55
CA ARG A 135 -6.51 -3.71 -17.50
C ARG A 135 -5.15 -3.47 -16.81
N GLN A 136 -5.16 -2.98 -15.57
CA GLN A 136 -3.95 -2.75 -14.78
C GLN A 136 -3.85 -3.68 -13.57
N ALA A 137 -4.75 -4.66 -13.45
CA ALA A 137 -4.70 -5.66 -12.39
C ALA A 137 -3.36 -6.42 -12.46
N PRO A 138 -2.74 -6.75 -11.31
CA PRO A 138 -1.59 -7.64 -11.28
C PRO A 138 -1.90 -9.01 -11.89
N GLN A 139 -0.87 -9.67 -12.42
CA GLN A 139 -1.00 -11.04 -12.92
C GLN A 139 -1.07 -12.03 -11.75
N HIS A 140 -1.77 -13.14 -11.98
CA HIS A 140 -1.90 -14.26 -11.05
C HIS A 140 -0.52 -14.83 -10.65
N PRO A 141 -0.34 -15.33 -9.40
CA PRO A 141 0.98 -15.69 -8.88
C PRO A 141 1.61 -16.92 -9.53
N ALA A 142 0.80 -17.84 -10.06
CA ALA A 142 1.25 -19.10 -10.64
C ALA A 142 2.17 -18.91 -11.87
N GLY A 143 3.29 -19.63 -11.92
CA GLY A 143 4.28 -19.66 -13.01
C GLY A 143 5.42 -18.64 -12.86
N GLU A 144 6.25 -18.48 -13.90
CA GLU A 144 7.46 -17.65 -13.81
C GLU A 144 7.19 -16.13 -13.79
N PRO A 145 8.03 -15.32 -13.10
CA PRO A 145 7.99 -13.87 -13.17
C PRO A 145 8.26 -13.34 -14.58
N MET A 146 7.82 -12.10 -14.86
CA MET A 146 8.14 -11.45 -16.12
C MET A 146 9.63 -11.12 -16.19
N THR A 147 10.30 -11.57 -17.26
CA THR A 147 11.70 -11.25 -17.52
C THR A 147 11.82 -10.09 -18.49
N LYS A 148 12.83 -9.23 -18.26
CA LYS A 148 13.16 -8.17 -19.21
C LYS A 148 13.81 -8.81 -20.43
N TYR A 149 13.16 -8.71 -21.58
CA TYR A 149 13.78 -9.07 -22.85
C TYR A 149 15.00 -8.16 -23.09
N LYS A 150 16.15 -8.78 -23.33
CA LYS A 150 17.35 -8.12 -23.84
C LYS A 150 17.59 -8.73 -25.22
N ASP A 151 17.56 -7.91 -26.27
CA ASP A 151 17.93 -8.39 -27.60
C ASP A 151 19.35 -8.93 -27.55
N LYS A 152 19.54 -10.13 -28.09
CA LYS A 152 20.87 -10.74 -28.25
C LYS A 152 21.62 -10.21 -29.48
N GLU A 153 21.01 -9.29 -30.24
CA GLU A 153 21.60 -8.65 -31.41
C GLU A 153 21.48 -7.12 -31.32
N ASN A 154 22.31 -6.50 -30.47
CA ASN A 154 22.82 -5.17 -30.76
C ASN A 154 24.31 -5.33 -31.03
N HIS A 155 24.63 -5.72 -32.26
CA HIS A 155 25.91 -5.36 -32.85
C HIS A 155 25.87 -3.86 -33.14
N THR A 156 26.96 -3.18 -32.74
CA THR A 156 27.35 -1.78 -32.98
C THR A 156 26.52 -0.67 -32.32
#